data_AF-L8FT88-F1
#
_entry.id   AF-L8FT88-F1
#
_cell.length_a   1.000
_cell.length_b   1.000
_cell.length_c   1.000
_cell.angle_alpha   90.00
_cell.angle_beta   90.00
_cell.angle_gamma   90.00
#
_symmetry.space_group_name_H-M   'P 1'
#
loop_
_entity.id
_entity.type
_entity.pdbx_description
1 polymer ?
#
loop_
_entity_poly.entity_id
_entity_poly.type
_entity_poly.pdbx_seq_one_letter_code
_entity_poly.pdbx_strand_id
1 'polypeptide(L)'
;MYHFGDRYVAIGYVVHLNYKNPHLSPFDEFQRFKHHPAISEHLEGGARISYGARAITEGGFQSVPKLSFPGGVLIGCSAGFVNVPRIKGSHNAMKTGMLAADAAYEAVQAGRSGDRLVEYQTAYEASWVYRELKQ
;
A
#
# COMPACT_ATOMS: atom_id res chain seq x y z
N MET A 1 -13.47 2.69 9.49
CA MET A 1 -13.26 2.89 10.94
C MET A 1 -12.92 1.54 11.54
N TYR A 2 -11.87 1.46 12.35
CA TYR A 2 -11.44 0.22 13.00
C TYR A 2 -11.39 0.44 14.51
N HIS A 3 -12.16 -0.36 15.26
CA HIS A 3 -12.11 -0.38 16.72
C HIS A 3 -11.00 -1.33 17.15
N PHE A 4 -10.16 -0.89 18.08
CA PHE A 4 -9.20 -1.74 18.75
C PHE A 4 -9.39 -1.58 20.27
N GLY A 5 -8.80 -2.48 21.06
CA GLY A 5 -8.99 -2.51 22.52
C GLY A 5 -8.71 -1.16 23.21
N ASP A 6 -9.00 -1.08 24.50
CA ASP A 6 -8.71 0.09 25.33
C ASP A 6 -9.40 1.39 24.90
N ARG A 7 -10.59 1.26 24.28
CA ARG A 7 -11.42 2.39 23.80
C ARG A 7 -10.76 3.24 22.73
N TYR A 8 -9.89 2.63 21.91
CA TYR A 8 -9.31 3.32 20.77
C TYR A 8 -10.04 3.03 19.46
N VAL A 9 -10.04 4.04 18.59
CA VAL A 9 -10.61 3.96 17.24
C VAL A 9 -9.61 4.57 16.24
N ALA A 10 -9.36 3.83 15.14
CA ALA A 10 -8.66 4.34 13.98
C ALA A 10 -9.69 4.71 12.91
N ILE A 11 -9.71 5.99 12.54
CA ILE A 11 -10.59 6.53 11.51
C ILE A 11 -9.75 7.30 10.50
N GLY A 12 -10.08 7.17 9.22
CA GLY A 12 -9.41 7.85 8.13
C GLY A 12 -10.36 8.04 6.96
N TYR A 13 -9.91 8.81 5.98
CA TYR A 13 -10.65 9.12 4.77
C TYR A 13 -9.67 9.13 3.59
N VAL A 14 -10.13 8.67 2.44
CA VAL A 14 -9.32 8.59 1.22
C VAL A 14 -9.99 9.43 0.15
N VAL A 15 -9.20 10.24 -0.54
CA VAL A 15 -9.60 10.99 -1.73
C VAL A 15 -8.69 10.57 -2.87
N HIS A 16 -9.26 10.19 -4.00
CA HIS A 16 -8.51 9.90 -5.21
C HIS A 16 -7.84 11.17 -5.73
N LEU A 17 -6.53 11.13 -6.00
CA LEU A 17 -5.76 12.29 -6.47
C LEU A 17 -6.06 12.68 -7.93
N ASN A 18 -7.03 12.01 -8.57
CA ASN A 18 -7.58 12.38 -9.88
C ASN A 18 -8.81 13.30 -9.79
N TYR A 19 -9.06 13.93 -8.62
CA TYR A 19 -10.14 14.89 -8.44
C TYR A 19 -9.98 16.10 -9.37
N LYS A 20 -11.09 16.64 -9.88
CA LYS A 20 -11.08 17.75 -10.85
C LYS A 20 -11.25 19.13 -10.24
N ASN A 21 -11.86 19.21 -9.05
CA ASN A 21 -12.14 20.48 -8.40
C ASN A 21 -10.87 21.01 -7.70
N PRO A 22 -10.28 22.13 -8.13
CA PRO A 22 -9.05 22.67 -7.52
C PRO A 22 -9.27 23.22 -6.10
N HIS A 23 -10.52 23.41 -5.69
CA HIS A 23 -10.87 23.86 -4.34
C HIS A 23 -11.12 22.71 -3.36
N LEU A 24 -11.04 21.45 -3.81
CA LEU A 24 -11.22 20.30 -2.93
C LEU A 24 -10.06 20.20 -1.94
N SER A 25 -10.38 20.14 -0.65
CA SER A 25 -9.43 19.92 0.43
C SER A 25 -9.65 18.53 1.05
N PRO A 26 -8.75 17.55 0.82
CA PRO A 26 -8.90 16.22 1.41
C PRO A 26 -8.95 16.24 2.95
N PHE A 27 -8.29 17.22 3.57
CA PHE A 27 -8.34 17.42 5.01
C PHE A 27 -9.74 17.84 5.47
N ASP A 28 -10.34 18.84 4.82
CA ASP A 28 -11.66 19.35 5.20
C ASP A 28 -12.77 18.35 4.89
N GLU A 29 -12.67 17.59 3.80
CA GLU A 29 -13.59 16.49 3.51
C GLU A 29 -13.53 15.42 4.62
N PHE A 30 -12.35 15.11 5.15
CA PHE A 30 -12.23 14.23 6.31
C PHE A 30 -12.82 14.84 7.59
N GLN A 31 -12.62 16.14 7.83
CA GLN A 31 -13.26 16.79 8.98
C GLN A 31 -14.79 16.72 8.87
N ARG A 32 -15.33 17.08 7.69
CA ARG A 32 -16.75 17.04 7.37
C ARG A 32 -17.34 15.64 7.53
N PHE A 33 -16.65 14.60 7.06
CA PHE A 33 -17.06 13.20 7.18
C PHE A 33 -17.35 12.80 8.64
N LYS A 34 -16.55 13.27 9.59
CA LYS A 34 -16.73 12.94 11.02
C LYS A 34 -18.00 13.54 11.64
N HIS A 35 -18.60 14.56 11.01
CA HIS A 35 -19.86 15.13 11.44
C HIS A 35 -21.10 14.42 10.87
N HIS A 36 -20.92 13.43 10.00
CA HIS A 36 -22.04 12.61 9.53
C HIS A 36 -22.68 11.87 10.73
N PRO A 37 -24.02 11.85 10.89
CA PRO A 37 -24.67 11.28 12.08
C PRO A 37 -24.22 9.85 12.41
N ALA A 38 -24.10 8.99 11.40
CA ALA A 38 -23.63 7.60 11.54
C ALA A 38 -22.13 7.45 11.90
N ILE A 39 -21.38 8.55 12.02
CA ILE A 39 -19.97 8.57 12.38
C ILE A 39 -19.78 9.33 13.69
N SER A 40 -20.46 10.46 13.85
CA SER A 40 -20.34 11.33 15.02
C SER A 40 -20.71 10.61 16.32
N GLU A 41 -21.70 9.71 16.28
CA GLU A 41 -22.12 8.91 17.44
C GLU A 41 -20.97 8.06 18.02
N HIS A 42 -20.01 7.65 17.18
CA HIS A 42 -18.86 6.84 17.61
C HIS A 42 -17.70 7.68 18.16
N LEU A 43 -17.72 9.00 17.95
CA LEU A 43 -16.62 9.91 18.29
C LEU A 43 -16.98 10.86 19.43
N GLU A 44 -18.27 10.98 19.78
CA GLU A 44 -18.77 11.85 20.83
C GLU A 44 -18.12 11.53 22.19
N GLY A 45 -17.69 12.58 22.91
CA GLY A 45 -16.92 12.45 24.15
C GLY A 45 -15.49 11.92 23.99
N GLY A 46 -15.08 11.57 22.78
CA GLY A 46 -13.73 11.10 22.46
C GLY A 46 -12.70 12.22 22.38
N ALA A 47 -11.42 11.85 22.47
CA ALA A 47 -10.29 12.75 22.31
C ALA A 47 -9.39 12.31 21.14
N ARG A 48 -9.03 13.25 20.26
CA ARG A 48 -8.07 12.99 19.18
C ARG A 48 -6.64 13.01 19.71
N ILE A 49 -5.99 11.84 19.74
CA ILE A 49 -4.62 11.69 20.24
C ILE A 49 -3.54 11.81 19.16
N SER A 50 -3.89 11.62 17.89
CA SER A 50 -2.92 11.62 16.78
C SER A 50 -3.58 12.01 15.46
N TYR A 51 -2.76 12.47 14.52
CA TYR A 51 -3.13 12.75 13.14
C TYR A 51 -1.94 12.43 12.23
N GLY A 52 -2.24 11.88 11.05
CA GLY A 52 -1.26 11.65 10.00
C GLY A 52 -1.94 11.57 8.64
N ALA A 53 -1.15 11.76 7.58
CA ALA A 53 -1.58 11.65 6.20
C ALA A 53 -0.50 10.94 5.38
N ARG A 54 -0.93 10.15 4.39
CA ARG A 54 -0.03 9.44 3.47
C ARG A 54 -0.73 9.18 2.15
N ALA A 55 0.03 9.28 1.05
CA ALA A 55 -0.44 8.80 -0.24
C ALA A 55 -0.45 7.25 -0.29
N ILE A 56 -1.40 6.70 -1.03
CA ILE A 56 -1.53 5.26 -1.27
C ILE A 56 -1.54 5.08 -2.80
N THR A 57 -0.82 4.07 -3.29
CA THR A 57 -0.83 3.77 -4.73
C THR A 57 -2.18 3.17 -5.12
N GLU A 58 -2.80 3.73 -6.16
CA GLU A 58 -4.11 3.26 -6.64
C GLU A 58 -4.13 2.74 -8.09
N GLY A 59 -2.97 2.73 -8.75
CA GLY A 59 -2.87 2.38 -10.16
C GLY A 59 -3.03 0.89 -10.48
N GLY A 60 -3.05 0.02 -9.47
CA GLY A 60 -3.27 -1.42 -9.62
C GLY A 60 -2.25 -2.15 -10.50
N PHE A 61 -2.65 -3.31 -11.01
CA PHE A 61 -1.83 -4.18 -11.87
C PHE A 61 -1.25 -3.45 -13.09
N GLN A 62 -2.03 -2.56 -13.69
CA GLN A 62 -1.66 -1.80 -14.89
C GLN A 62 -0.47 -0.86 -14.65
N SER A 63 -0.21 -0.52 -13.39
CA SER A 63 0.84 0.44 -13.00
C SER A 63 2.08 -0.24 -12.41
N VAL A 64 2.13 -1.58 -12.40
CA VAL A 64 3.31 -2.32 -11.91
C VAL A 64 4.46 -2.13 -12.90
N PRO A 65 5.61 -1.56 -12.46
CA PRO A 65 6.74 -1.31 -13.35
C PRO A 65 7.58 -2.57 -13.53
N LYS A 66 8.67 -2.44 -14.31
CA LYS A 66 9.76 -3.43 -14.28
C LYS A 66 10.38 -3.45 -12.87
N LEU A 67 10.44 -4.63 -12.27
CA LEU A 67 10.76 -4.74 -10.84
C LEU A 67 12.25 -4.79 -10.50
N SER A 68 13.11 -5.00 -11.50
CA SER A 68 14.56 -5.12 -11.26
C SER A 68 15.42 -4.30 -12.23
N PHE A 69 16.53 -3.83 -11.73
CA PHE A 69 17.57 -3.07 -12.43
C PHE A 69 18.96 -3.54 -11.96
N PRO A 70 20.06 -3.20 -12.67
CA PRO A 70 21.40 -3.60 -12.24
C PRO A 70 21.69 -3.12 -10.82
N GLY A 71 21.93 -4.06 -9.91
CA GLY A 71 22.22 -3.77 -8.50
C GLY A 71 21.00 -3.48 -7.61
N GLY A 72 19.75 -3.63 -8.09
CA GLY A 72 18.60 -3.38 -7.23
C GLY A 72 17.23 -3.85 -7.73
N VAL A 73 16.26 -3.81 -6.82
CA VAL A 73 14.86 -4.21 -7.05
C VAL A 73 13.88 -3.25 -6.38
N LEU A 74 12.65 -3.18 -6.90
CA LEU A 74 11.53 -2.46 -6.32
C LEU A 74 10.58 -3.45 -5.64
N ILE A 75 10.24 -3.20 -4.37
CA ILE A 75 9.34 -4.05 -3.58
C ILE A 75 8.18 -3.26 -2.97
N GLY A 76 7.13 -3.96 -2.52
CA GLY A 76 6.00 -3.40 -1.81
C GLY A 76 5.32 -2.22 -2.50
N CYS A 77 4.88 -1.23 -1.71
CA CYS A 77 4.15 -0.08 -2.24
C CYS A 77 5.00 0.79 -3.18
N SER A 78 6.33 0.71 -3.10
CA SER A 78 7.21 1.39 -4.08
C SER A 78 7.03 0.84 -5.49
N ALA A 79 6.69 -0.44 -5.62
CA ALA A 79 6.37 -1.11 -6.88
C ALA A 79 4.86 -1.11 -7.20
N GLY A 80 4.04 -0.49 -6.34
CA GLY A 80 2.59 -0.36 -6.57
C GLY A 80 1.74 -1.56 -6.17
N PHE A 81 2.22 -2.46 -5.30
CA PHE A 81 1.51 -3.70 -4.93
C PHE A 81 0.34 -3.52 -3.94
N VAL A 82 -0.50 -2.51 -4.13
CA VAL A 82 -1.70 -2.29 -3.31
C VAL A 82 -2.94 -2.83 -4.03
N ASN A 83 -3.72 -3.66 -3.34
CA ASN A 83 -5.07 -4.03 -3.75
C ASN A 83 -6.04 -2.94 -3.30
N VAL A 84 -6.39 -2.04 -4.23
CA VAL A 84 -7.19 -0.85 -3.97
C VAL A 84 -8.62 -1.19 -3.54
N PRO A 85 -9.35 -2.07 -4.24
CA PRO A 85 -10.73 -2.42 -3.84
C PRO A 85 -10.83 -2.96 -2.41
N ARG A 86 -9.76 -3.61 -1.93
CA ARG A 86 -9.70 -4.16 -0.56
C ARG A 86 -9.04 -3.24 0.44
N ILE A 87 -8.39 -2.16 0.00
CA ILE A 87 -7.53 -1.28 0.80
C ILE A 87 -6.47 -2.10 1.56
N LYS A 88 -5.80 -3.02 0.85
CA LYS A 88 -4.78 -3.91 1.43
C LYS A 88 -3.51 -3.91 0.58
N GLY A 89 -2.38 -3.56 1.19
CA GLY A 89 -1.06 -3.61 0.55
C GLY A 89 0.02 -4.23 1.42
N SER A 90 -0.19 -4.33 2.74
CA SER A 90 0.83 -4.80 3.68
C SER A 90 1.24 -6.25 3.43
N HIS A 91 0.29 -7.15 3.16
CA HIS A 91 0.55 -8.56 2.87
C HIS A 91 1.28 -8.73 1.54
N ASN A 92 0.89 -7.98 0.51
CA ASN A 92 1.59 -7.95 -0.78
C ASN A 92 3.02 -7.40 -0.63
N ALA A 93 3.20 -6.34 0.16
CA ALA A 93 4.51 -5.76 0.43
C ALA A 93 5.43 -6.72 1.18
N MET A 94 4.92 -7.40 2.20
CA MET A 94 5.67 -8.45 2.90
C MET A 94 6.08 -9.58 1.94
N LYS A 95 5.13 -10.12 1.18
CA LYS A 95 5.43 -11.23 0.27
C LYS A 95 6.45 -10.86 -0.79
N THR A 96 6.33 -9.68 -1.39
CA THR A 96 7.26 -9.23 -2.43
C THR A 96 8.65 -8.92 -1.87
N GLY A 97 8.75 -8.47 -0.62
CA GLY A 97 10.02 -8.42 0.11
C GLY A 97 10.66 -9.79 0.30
N MET A 98 9.87 -10.81 0.69
CA MET A 98 10.37 -12.19 0.82
C MET A 98 10.89 -12.75 -0.50
N LEU A 99 10.12 -12.58 -1.59
CA LEU A 99 10.53 -13.06 -2.92
C LEU A 99 11.82 -12.38 -3.42
N ALA A 100 11.97 -11.08 -3.14
CA ALA A 100 13.20 -10.36 -3.46
C ALA A 100 14.38 -10.87 -2.63
N ALA A 101 14.17 -11.15 -1.35
CA ALA A 101 15.20 -11.69 -0.46
C ALA A 101 15.66 -13.09 -0.89
N ASP A 102 14.74 -13.99 -1.22
CA ASP A 102 15.04 -15.34 -1.70
C ASP A 102 15.91 -15.28 -2.97
N ALA A 103 15.50 -14.49 -3.95
CA ALA A 103 16.25 -14.31 -5.19
C ALA A 103 17.64 -13.68 -4.93
N ALA A 104 17.71 -12.64 -4.09
CA ALA A 104 18.97 -11.96 -3.78
C ALA A 104 19.95 -12.90 -3.06
N TYR A 105 19.43 -13.73 -2.14
CA TYR A 105 20.23 -14.72 -1.44
C TYR A 105 20.86 -15.73 -2.41
N GLU A 106 20.08 -16.31 -3.32
CA GLU A 106 20.63 -17.24 -4.32
C GLU A 106 21.67 -16.58 -5.23
N ALA A 107 21.43 -15.34 -5.66
CA ALA A 107 22.39 -14.61 -6.48
C ALA A 107 23.72 -14.37 -5.76
N VAL A 108 23.67 -13.98 -4.48
CA VAL A 108 24.87 -13.79 -3.65
C VAL A 108 25.61 -15.12 -3.45
N GLN A 109 24.89 -16.22 -3.18
CA GLN A 109 25.51 -17.55 -3.05
C GLN A 109 26.18 -18.02 -4.35
N ALA A 110 25.64 -17.62 -5.50
CA ALA A 110 26.23 -17.89 -6.82
C ALA A 110 27.41 -16.94 -7.17
N GLY A 111 27.81 -16.04 -6.27
CA GLY A 111 28.90 -15.09 -6.51
C GLY A 111 28.55 -13.96 -7.49
N ARG A 112 27.26 -13.74 -7.77
CA ARG A 112 26.81 -12.65 -8.65
C ARG A 112 26.93 -11.31 -7.93
N SER A 113 27.18 -10.26 -8.70
CA SER A 113 27.24 -8.89 -8.18
C SER A 113 26.90 -7.86 -9.25
N GLY A 114 26.20 -6.79 -8.87
CA GLY A 114 25.91 -5.63 -9.72
C GLY A 114 24.99 -5.89 -10.92
N ASP A 115 24.50 -7.12 -11.09
CA ASP A 115 23.65 -7.52 -12.20
C ASP A 115 22.16 -7.35 -11.88
N ARG A 116 21.31 -7.72 -12.83
CA ARG A 116 19.85 -7.63 -12.66
C ARG A 116 19.32 -8.93 -12.10
N LEU A 117 18.53 -8.83 -11.03
CA LEU A 117 17.84 -9.94 -10.41
C LEU A 117 16.54 -10.27 -11.16
N VAL A 118 16.64 -11.08 -12.22
CA VAL A 118 15.50 -11.46 -13.07
C VAL A 118 14.60 -12.50 -12.40
N GLU A 119 15.18 -13.30 -11.51
CA GLU A 119 14.53 -14.35 -10.74
C GLU A 119 13.43 -13.78 -9.85
N TYR A 120 13.62 -12.57 -9.32
CA TYR A 120 12.59 -11.87 -8.56
C TYR A 120 11.34 -11.56 -9.40
N GLN A 121 11.52 -11.12 -10.65
CA GLN A 121 10.40 -10.84 -11.56
C GLN A 121 9.61 -12.13 -11.84
N THR A 122 10.30 -13.22 -12.16
CA THR A 122 9.68 -14.53 -12.40
C THR A 122 8.94 -15.04 -11.15
N ALA A 123 9.55 -14.91 -9.98
CA ALA A 123 8.94 -15.32 -8.72
C ALA A 123 7.69 -14.50 -8.37
N TYR A 124 7.71 -13.19 -8.65
CA TYR A 124 6.54 -12.32 -8.52
C TYR A 124 5.40 -12.77 -9.45
N GLU A 125 5.67 -13.02 -10.73
CA GLU A 125 4.66 -13.44 -11.72
C GLU A 125 4.02 -14.80 -11.37
N ALA A 126 4.79 -15.70 -10.74
CA ALA A 126 4.28 -16.97 -10.23
C ALA A 126 3.53 -16.85 -8.88
N SER A 127 3.65 -15.71 -8.20
CA SER A 127 3.12 -15.53 -6.83
C SER A 127 1.60 -15.34 -6.80
N TRP A 128 1.04 -15.44 -5.59
CA TRP A 128 -0.35 -15.05 -5.36
C TRP A 128 -0.56 -13.53 -5.43
N VAL A 129 0.50 -12.71 -5.27
CA VAL A 129 0.40 -11.24 -5.37
C VAL A 129 0.05 -10.83 -6.81
N TYR A 130 0.74 -11.40 -7.80
CA TYR A 130 0.45 -11.14 -9.21
C TYR A 130 -0.98 -11.53 -9.58
N ARG A 131 -1.43 -12.70 -9.11
CA ARG A 131 -2.80 -13.18 -9.32
C ARG A 131 -3.83 -12.29 -8.63
N GLU A 132 -3.55 -11.84 -7.40
CA GLU A 132 -4.44 -10.95 -6.64
C GLU A 132 -4.62 -9.59 -7.33
N LEU A 133 -3.55 -9.00 -7.86
CA LEU A 133 -3.63 -7.68 -8.49
C LEU A 133 -4.33 -7.72 -9.85
N LYS A 134 -4.30 -8.85 -10.56
CA LYS A 134 -4.90 -9.01 -11.89
C LYS A 134 -6.41 -9.29 -11.86
N GLN A 135 -6.97 -9.59 -10.68
CA GLN A 135 -8.41 -9.78 -10.46
C GLN A 135 -9.13 -8.45 -10.29
#